data_AF-A0A975P555-F1
#
_entry.id   AF-A0A975P555-F1
#
_cell.length_a   1.000
_cell.length_b   1.000
_cell.length_c   1.000
_cell.angle_alpha   90.00
_cell.angle_beta   90.00
_cell.angle_gamma   90.00
#
_symmetry.space_group_name_H-M   'P 1'
#
loop_
_entity.id
_entity.type
_entity.pdbx_description
1 polymer ?
#
loop_
_entity_poly.entity_id
_entity_poly.type
_entity_poly.pdbx_seq_one_letter_code
_entity_poly.pdbx_strand_id
1 'polypeptide(L)'
;MQPLTADRRYPADPSRGAAARPQAGDMRRDPAPTRMAYRMQRLWLTPLFRIVMRVGLPAFLIVFVAGVWLGNDARRAALLSKVDDLRTAVEQRPEFMVSVLSISGASPSLDAAIRDILAIKLPQSSFDLDLEAARARIATLDAVAQADVKVKSGGVLEVTITERQPALIWRKGDELDLLDKTGRRVAKVLTRADRPDLPVMAGEGADLAAAEALALVRAAEPITPRLRGLVRMGERRWDLVLDRNQRILLPAKEPVRALERLLALDKAEDLLNRDIFTVDLRNQMRPTLRLAPHSLRELRRAKGIETAESDL
;
A
#
# COMPACT_ATOMS: atom_id res chain seq x y z
N MET A 1 -103.55 26.88 13.97
CA MET A 1 -104.60 27.93 14.01
C MET A 1 -104.75 28.34 15.46
N GLN A 2 -104.72 29.59 15.92
CA GLN A 2 -104.64 30.92 15.31
C GLN A 2 -104.45 31.87 16.52
N PRO A 3 -103.63 32.93 16.45
CA PRO A 3 -103.37 33.77 17.62
C PRO A 3 -104.45 34.85 17.71
N LEU A 4 -104.96 35.14 18.91
CA LEU A 4 -105.67 36.37 19.18
C LEU A 4 -105.40 36.86 20.61
N THR A 5 -104.75 38.02 20.62
CA THR A 5 -104.70 39.07 21.62
C THR A 5 -106.01 39.25 22.39
N ALA A 6 -105.89 39.49 23.69
CA ALA A 6 -106.82 40.36 24.41
C ALA A 6 -106.09 41.05 25.56
N ASP A 7 -106.06 42.37 25.46
CA ASP A 7 -105.51 43.31 26.43
C ASP A 7 -106.66 43.81 27.33
N ARG A 8 -106.44 43.90 28.66
CA ARG A 8 -107.24 44.78 29.53
C ARG A 8 -106.54 45.06 30.87
N ARG A 9 -105.81 46.17 30.88
CA ARG A 9 -105.99 47.35 31.76
C ARG A 9 -106.63 47.10 33.14
N TYR A 10 -105.76 47.08 34.16
CA TYR A 10 -105.78 47.72 35.51
C TYR A 10 -107.15 47.96 36.21
N PRO A 11 -107.23 47.79 37.55
CA PRO A 11 -106.68 48.80 38.45
C PRO A 11 -105.98 48.29 39.73
N ALA A 12 -105.27 49.23 40.35
CA ALA A 12 -104.38 49.08 41.50
C ALA A 12 -105.11 48.88 42.85
N ASP A 13 -104.43 48.22 43.80
CA ASP A 13 -104.29 48.72 45.17
C ASP A 13 -103.10 48.01 45.87
N PRO A 14 -102.08 48.74 46.36
CA PRO A 14 -100.98 48.15 47.12
C PRO A 14 -101.26 48.30 48.62
N SER A 15 -101.67 47.21 49.28
CA SER A 15 -101.72 47.19 50.74
C SER A 15 -101.08 45.95 51.36
N ARG A 16 -99.97 46.25 52.05
CA ARG A 16 -99.59 45.78 53.39
C ARG A 16 -99.18 44.32 53.57
N GLY A 17 -97.90 44.17 53.88
CA GLY A 17 -97.36 42.99 54.55
C GLY A 17 -95.91 43.22 54.98
N ALA A 18 -95.68 44.16 55.89
CA ALA A 18 -94.39 44.31 56.55
C ALA A 18 -94.20 43.18 57.57
N ALA A 19 -93.23 42.29 57.34
CA ALA A 19 -92.54 41.55 58.37
C ALA A 19 -91.08 41.41 57.95
N ALA A 20 -90.19 42.09 58.68
CA ALA A 20 -88.78 42.13 58.39
C ALA A 20 -88.02 41.01 59.13
N ARG A 21 -87.15 40.32 58.34
CA ARG A 21 -85.89 39.63 58.70
C ARG A 21 -85.99 38.14 59.13
N PRO A 22 -84.98 37.29 58.82
CA PRO A 22 -83.59 37.63 58.46
C PRO A 22 -83.14 37.17 57.06
N GLN A 23 -82.04 37.76 56.59
CA GLN A 23 -81.31 37.39 55.39
C GLN A 23 -80.84 35.92 55.49
N ALA A 24 -81.41 35.02 54.69
CA ALA A 24 -80.82 33.72 54.43
C ALA A 24 -79.68 33.93 53.43
N GLY A 25 -78.46 33.89 53.97
CA GLY A 25 -77.22 34.27 53.30
C GLY A 25 -76.92 33.49 52.03
N ASP A 26 -76.06 34.09 51.22
CA ASP A 26 -75.31 33.44 50.15
C ASP A 26 -74.94 32.01 50.58
N MET A 27 -75.35 31.03 49.78
CA MET A 27 -74.77 29.69 49.84
C MET A 27 -73.27 29.85 49.59
N ARG A 28 -72.50 29.98 50.67
CA ARG A 28 -71.04 29.98 50.67
C ARG A 28 -70.62 28.74 49.88
N ARG A 29 -70.14 28.93 48.64
CA ARG A 29 -69.40 27.91 47.90
C ARG A 29 -68.24 27.53 48.80
N ASP A 30 -68.34 26.35 49.39
CA ASP A 30 -67.32 25.81 50.26
C ASP A 30 -66.01 25.79 49.48
N PRO A 31 -65.00 26.59 49.87
CA PRO A 31 -63.70 26.56 49.21
C PRO A 31 -62.94 25.28 49.56
N ALA A 32 -63.52 24.36 50.36
CA ALA A 32 -62.91 23.11 50.74
C ALA A 32 -62.50 22.31 49.49
N PRO A 33 -61.18 22.17 49.23
CA PRO A 33 -60.72 21.35 48.13
C PRO A 33 -61.19 19.92 48.37
N THR A 34 -61.69 19.26 47.33
CA THR A 34 -61.96 17.82 47.39
C THR A 34 -60.70 17.09 47.90
N ARG A 35 -60.85 15.96 48.59
CA ARG A 35 -59.69 15.24 49.17
C ARG A 35 -58.57 14.98 48.16
N MET A 36 -58.89 14.85 46.87
CA MET A 36 -57.91 14.74 45.79
C MET A 36 -57.19 16.06 45.48
N ALA A 37 -57.90 17.19 45.44
CA ALA A 37 -57.29 18.51 45.25
C ALA A 37 -56.34 18.88 46.39
N TYR A 38 -56.69 18.55 47.65
CA TYR A 38 -55.80 18.73 48.80
C TYR A 38 -54.52 17.89 48.69
N ARG A 39 -54.64 16.60 48.32
CA ARG A 39 -53.47 15.73 48.12
C ARG A 39 -52.59 16.20 46.95
N MET A 40 -53.19 16.72 45.87
CA MET A 40 -52.47 17.27 44.73
C MET A 40 -51.72 18.56 45.07
N GLN A 41 -52.34 19.48 45.82
CA GLN A 41 -51.67 20.69 46.32
C GLN A 41 -50.50 20.34 47.26
N ARG A 42 -50.67 19.31 48.11
CA ARG A 42 -49.61 18.82 49.00
C ARG A 42 -48.43 18.23 48.25
N LEU A 43 -48.68 17.47 47.18
CA LEU A 43 -47.62 16.97 46.28
C LEU A 43 -46.95 18.11 45.50
N TRP A 44 -47.72 19.14 45.11
CA TRP A 44 -47.17 20.35 44.51
C TRP A 44 -46.32 21.19 45.48
N LEU A 45 -46.32 20.95 46.78
CA LEU A 45 -45.45 21.65 47.74
C LEU A 45 -44.08 20.99 47.89
N THR A 46 -43.93 19.72 47.49
CA THR A 46 -42.62 19.05 47.43
C THR A 46 -41.77 19.60 46.28
N PRO A 47 -40.55 20.09 46.52
CA PRO A 47 -39.72 20.74 45.50
C PRO A 47 -39.38 19.79 44.34
N LEU A 48 -39.19 18.50 44.64
CA LEU A 48 -38.93 17.46 43.65
C LEU A 48 -40.10 17.30 42.66
N PHE A 49 -41.35 17.27 43.14
CA PHE A 49 -42.52 17.08 42.28
C PHE A 49 -42.74 18.26 41.32
N ARG A 50 -42.45 19.49 41.77
CA ARG A 50 -42.50 20.68 40.90
C ARG A 50 -41.49 20.61 39.76
N ILE A 51 -40.24 20.21 40.06
CA ILE A 51 -39.17 20.09 39.06
C ILE A 51 -39.51 18.99 38.06
N VAL A 52 -39.97 17.83 38.55
CA VAL A 52 -40.37 16.71 37.70
C VAL A 52 -41.53 17.11 36.78
N MET A 53 -42.58 17.76 37.28
CA MET A 53 -43.72 18.11 36.43
C MET A 53 -43.45 19.27 35.45
N ARG A 54 -42.63 20.26 35.84
CA ARG A 54 -42.35 21.43 34.98
C ARG A 54 -41.22 21.23 34.00
N VAL A 55 -40.21 20.42 34.34
CA VAL A 55 -39.01 20.24 33.53
C VAL A 55 -38.84 18.77 33.14
N GLY A 56 -38.99 17.85 34.10
CA GLY A 56 -38.77 16.42 33.88
C GLY A 56 -39.75 15.80 32.87
N LEU A 57 -41.05 16.02 33.04
CA LEU A 57 -42.10 15.46 32.19
C LEU A 57 -42.05 15.99 30.75
N PRO A 58 -41.95 17.30 30.47
CA PRO A 58 -41.82 17.78 29.10
C PRO A 58 -40.50 17.34 28.45
N ALA A 59 -39.38 17.35 29.18
CA ALA A 59 -38.11 16.85 28.64
C ALA A 59 -38.19 15.34 28.33
N PHE A 60 -38.79 14.55 29.23
CA PHE A 60 -39.02 13.14 29.02
C PHE A 60 -39.91 12.87 27.81
N LEU A 61 -41.01 13.62 27.64
CA LEU A 61 -41.89 13.47 26.48
C LEU A 61 -41.17 13.79 25.17
N ILE A 62 -40.34 14.84 25.13
CA ILE A 62 -39.53 15.18 23.95
C ILE A 62 -38.55 14.05 23.63
N VAL A 63 -37.80 13.57 24.62
CA VAL A 63 -36.83 12.47 24.44
C VAL A 63 -37.53 11.17 24.08
N PHE A 64 -38.69 10.89 24.67
CA PHE A 64 -39.48 9.69 24.40
C PHE A 64 -40.03 9.71 22.97
N VAL A 65 -40.59 10.84 22.52
CA VAL A 65 -41.07 11.00 21.15
C VAL A 65 -39.91 10.91 20.16
N ALA A 66 -38.78 11.56 20.44
CA ALA A 66 -37.57 11.44 19.62
C ALA A 66 -37.04 10.01 19.59
N GLY A 67 -37.05 9.30 20.72
CA GLY A 67 -36.63 7.91 20.85
C GLY A 67 -37.53 6.94 20.07
N VAL A 68 -38.85 7.10 20.17
CA VAL A 68 -39.83 6.33 19.38
C VAL A 68 -39.72 6.67 17.89
N TRP A 69 -39.47 7.95 17.56
CA TRP A 69 -39.32 8.38 16.18
C TRP A 69 -38.05 7.81 15.55
N LEU A 70 -36.93 7.83 16.27
CA LEU A 70 -35.68 7.18 15.89
C LEU A 70 -35.75 5.67 16.03
N GLY A 71 -36.67 5.08 16.78
CA GLY A 71 -36.78 3.62 16.96
C GLY A 71 -37.22 2.85 15.71
N ASN A 72 -37.61 3.57 14.64
CA ASN A 72 -37.96 2.97 13.35
C ASN A 72 -36.73 2.89 12.44
N ASP A 73 -36.34 1.68 12.06
CA ASP A 73 -35.19 1.41 11.20
C ASP A 73 -35.29 2.12 9.83
N ALA A 74 -36.50 2.27 9.28
CA ALA A 74 -36.71 2.97 8.02
C ALA A 74 -36.40 4.47 8.10
N ARG A 75 -36.62 5.10 9.27
CA ARG A 75 -36.32 6.52 9.47
C ARG A 75 -34.85 6.78 9.74
N ARG A 76 -34.19 5.88 10.48
CA ARG A 76 -32.73 5.89 10.62
C ARG A 76 -32.05 5.72 9.27
N ALA A 77 -32.50 4.74 8.48
CA ALA A 77 -32.01 4.51 7.13
C ALA A 77 -32.24 5.72 6.22
N ALA A 78 -33.41 6.36 6.27
CA ALA A 78 -33.69 7.57 5.48
C ALA A 78 -32.86 8.80 5.90
N LEU A 79 -32.47 8.91 7.17
CA LEU A 79 -31.56 9.95 7.63
C LEU A 79 -30.12 9.69 7.16
N LEU A 80 -29.65 8.44 7.27
CA LEU A 80 -28.33 8.04 6.79
C LEU A 80 -28.23 8.19 5.27
N SER A 81 -29.26 7.77 4.52
CA SER A 81 -29.27 7.90 3.06
C SER A 81 -29.21 9.36 2.62
N LYS A 82 -29.85 10.30 3.33
CA LYS A 82 -29.72 11.73 3.02
C LYS A 82 -28.30 12.26 3.24
N VAL A 83 -27.59 11.73 4.23
CA VAL A 83 -26.18 12.07 4.48
C VAL A 83 -25.31 11.50 3.37
N ASP A 84 -25.57 10.25 2.96
CA ASP A 84 -24.87 9.61 1.85
C ASP A 84 -25.14 10.31 0.52
N ASP A 85 -26.39 10.67 0.22
CA ASP A 85 -26.77 11.42 -0.99
C ASP A 85 -26.06 12.78 -1.07
N LEU A 86 -25.98 13.50 0.06
CA LEU A 86 -25.25 14.77 0.15
C LEU A 86 -23.74 14.57 -0.04
N ARG A 87 -23.18 13.51 0.55
CA ARG A 87 -21.76 13.16 0.40
C ARG A 87 -21.44 12.79 -1.05
N THR A 88 -22.23 11.92 -1.66
CA THR A 88 -22.09 11.51 -3.06
C THR A 88 -22.23 12.70 -4.00
N ALA A 89 -23.16 13.64 -3.73
CA ALA A 89 -23.31 14.87 -4.52
C ALA A 89 -22.07 15.80 -4.44
N VAL A 90 -21.29 15.74 -3.36
CA VAL A 90 -20.02 16.45 -3.24
C VAL A 90 -18.87 15.67 -3.90
N GLU A 91 -18.81 14.36 -3.71
CA GLU A 91 -17.76 13.49 -4.26
C GLU A 91 -17.85 13.34 -5.79
N GLN A 92 -19.04 13.41 -6.37
CA GLN A 92 -19.28 13.30 -7.82
C GLN A 92 -19.15 14.63 -8.57
N ARG A 93 -18.71 15.70 -7.90
CA ARG A 93 -18.51 16.98 -8.59
C ARG A 93 -17.41 16.85 -9.65
N PRO A 94 -17.55 17.50 -10.83
CA PRO A 94 -16.59 17.38 -11.92
C PRO A 94 -15.14 17.69 -11.51
N GLU A 95 -14.94 18.56 -10.52
CA GLU A 95 -13.62 18.96 -10.02
C GLU A 95 -12.87 17.82 -9.29
N PHE A 96 -13.60 16.84 -8.74
CA PHE A 96 -13.02 15.70 -8.03
C PHE A 96 -13.01 14.41 -8.87
N MET A 97 -13.59 14.45 -10.06
CA MET A 97 -13.62 13.30 -10.96
C MET A 97 -12.28 13.14 -11.66
N VAL A 98 -11.69 11.96 -11.50
CA VAL A 98 -10.56 11.52 -12.32
C VAL A 98 -11.10 10.87 -13.58
N SER A 99 -10.73 11.41 -14.74
CA SER A 99 -11.16 10.93 -16.05
C SER A 99 -10.03 10.34 -16.89
N VAL A 100 -8.79 10.74 -16.63
CA VAL A 100 -7.63 10.34 -17.44
C VAL A 100 -6.53 9.74 -16.57
N LEU A 101 -5.95 8.62 -17.02
CA LEU A 101 -4.73 8.03 -16.48
C LEU A 101 -3.54 8.42 -17.37
N SER A 102 -2.61 9.18 -16.81
CA SER A 102 -1.35 9.56 -17.45
C SER A 102 -0.20 8.81 -16.78
N ILE A 103 0.56 8.04 -17.56
CA ILE A 103 1.73 7.31 -17.10
C ILE A 103 2.97 7.93 -17.77
N SER A 104 4.00 8.16 -16.98
CA SER A 104 5.27 8.77 -17.43
C SER A 104 6.46 7.97 -16.91
N GLY A 105 7.52 7.88 -17.72
CA GLY A 105 8.78 7.21 -17.33
C GLY A 105 8.78 5.68 -17.43
N ALA A 106 7.76 5.09 -18.08
CA ALA A 106 7.67 3.66 -18.36
C ALA A 106 7.83 3.37 -19.87
N SER A 107 8.51 2.26 -20.20
CA SER A 107 8.50 1.69 -21.55
C SER A 107 7.09 1.29 -22.00
N PRO A 108 6.80 1.20 -23.32
CA PRO A 108 5.46 0.86 -23.80
C PRO A 108 4.90 -0.47 -23.27
N SER A 109 5.76 -1.47 -23.08
CA SER A 109 5.37 -2.75 -22.47
C SER A 109 5.05 -2.62 -20.99
N LEU A 110 5.80 -1.79 -20.25
CA LEU A 110 5.55 -1.54 -18.83
C LEU A 110 4.29 -0.67 -18.62
N ASP A 111 4.05 0.31 -19.50
CA ASP A 111 2.82 1.12 -19.49
C ASP A 111 1.58 0.23 -19.61
N ALA A 112 1.57 -0.70 -20.57
CA ALA A 112 0.47 -1.66 -20.73
C ALA A 112 0.29 -2.53 -19.47
N ALA A 113 1.38 -3.09 -18.92
CA ALA A 113 1.31 -3.88 -17.70
C ALA A 113 0.80 -3.10 -16.48
N ILE A 114 1.15 -1.81 -16.38
CA ILE A 114 0.66 -0.91 -15.32
C ILE A 114 -0.84 -0.64 -15.48
N ARG A 115 -1.33 -0.43 -16.70
CA ARG A 115 -2.78 -0.25 -16.95
C ARG A 115 -3.56 -1.50 -16.57
N ASP A 116 -3.04 -2.67 -16.94
CA ASP A 116 -3.66 -3.96 -16.65
C ASP A 116 -3.70 -4.25 -15.14
N ILE A 117 -2.60 -3.99 -14.40
CA ILE A 117 -2.54 -4.28 -12.96
C ILE A 117 -3.38 -3.31 -12.12
N LEU A 118 -3.48 -2.05 -12.55
CA LEU A 118 -4.30 -1.05 -11.87
C LEU A 118 -5.79 -1.34 -12.08
N ALA A 119 -6.18 -1.75 -13.28
CA ALA A 119 -7.56 -2.08 -13.66
C ALA A 119 -8.61 -1.03 -13.20
N ILE A 120 -8.21 0.24 -13.12
CA ILE A 120 -9.06 1.34 -12.65
C ILE A 120 -10.05 1.69 -13.77
N LYS A 121 -11.35 1.62 -13.46
CA LYS A 121 -12.41 2.04 -14.37
C LYS A 121 -12.62 3.53 -14.22
N LEU A 122 -12.19 4.29 -15.23
CA LEU A 122 -12.40 5.72 -15.29
C LEU A 122 -13.69 6.04 -16.09
N PRO A 123 -14.43 7.11 -15.76
CA PRO A 123 -14.13 8.09 -14.71
C PRO A 123 -14.53 7.62 -13.28
N GLN A 124 -13.76 7.99 -12.25
CA GLN A 124 -14.01 7.67 -10.84
C GLN A 124 -13.69 8.88 -9.94
N SER A 125 -14.38 9.03 -8.79
CA SER A 125 -14.08 10.09 -7.82
C SER A 125 -12.69 9.90 -7.19
N SER A 126 -11.95 10.99 -7.01
CA SER A 126 -10.63 10.98 -6.37
C SER A 126 -10.68 10.55 -4.90
N PHE A 127 -11.81 10.75 -4.22
CA PHE A 127 -12.02 10.32 -2.84
C PHE A 127 -12.14 8.80 -2.68
N ASP A 128 -12.61 8.12 -3.74
CA ASP A 128 -12.73 6.67 -3.77
C ASP A 128 -11.46 5.97 -4.29
N LEU A 129 -10.46 6.74 -4.74
CA LEU A 129 -9.19 6.20 -5.22
C LEU A 129 -8.20 6.02 -4.07
N ASP A 130 -7.89 4.77 -3.75
CA ASP A 130 -6.78 4.44 -2.86
C ASP A 130 -5.44 4.49 -3.63
N LEU A 131 -4.77 5.64 -3.54
CA LEU A 131 -3.49 5.89 -4.20
C LEU A 131 -2.36 5.04 -3.64
N GLU A 132 -2.37 4.75 -2.34
CA GLU A 132 -1.36 3.90 -1.71
C GLU A 132 -1.52 2.45 -2.17
N ALA A 133 -2.75 1.93 -2.25
CA ALA A 133 -3.01 0.61 -2.80
C ALA A 133 -2.70 0.54 -4.31
N ALA A 134 -2.92 1.61 -5.07
CA ALA A 134 -2.52 1.69 -6.47
C ALA A 134 -0.98 1.64 -6.61
N ARG A 135 -0.27 2.45 -5.83
CA ARG A 135 1.20 2.45 -5.78
C ARG A 135 1.78 1.10 -5.36
N ALA A 136 1.20 0.47 -4.34
CA ALA A 136 1.61 -0.85 -3.87
C ALA A 136 1.43 -1.93 -4.94
N ARG A 137 0.31 -1.89 -5.70
CA ARG A 137 0.08 -2.77 -6.85
C ARG A 137 1.11 -2.56 -7.96
N ILE A 138 1.41 -1.32 -8.31
CA ILE A 138 2.45 -1.03 -9.31
C ILE A 138 3.82 -1.55 -8.85
N ALA A 139 4.13 -1.40 -7.55
CA ALA A 139 5.40 -1.83 -6.98
C ALA A 139 5.61 -3.35 -6.97
N THR A 140 4.58 -4.16 -7.25
CA THR A 140 4.75 -5.62 -7.43
C THR A 140 5.37 -5.99 -8.77
N LEU A 141 5.43 -5.05 -9.72
CA LEU A 141 6.10 -5.28 -11.01
C LEU A 141 7.61 -5.18 -10.83
N ASP A 142 8.33 -6.26 -11.14
CA ASP A 142 9.79 -6.35 -11.01
C ASP A 142 10.52 -5.22 -11.76
N ALA A 143 10.03 -4.83 -12.94
CA ALA A 143 10.59 -3.77 -13.76
C ALA A 143 10.47 -2.37 -13.14
N VAL A 144 9.71 -2.18 -12.06
CA VAL A 144 9.54 -0.89 -11.39
C VAL A 144 10.59 -0.73 -10.30
N ALA A 145 11.42 0.32 -10.39
CA ALA A 145 12.33 0.70 -9.30
C ALA A 145 11.62 1.61 -8.29
N GLN A 146 10.81 2.54 -8.77
CA GLN A 146 10.01 3.46 -7.95
C GLN A 146 8.74 3.86 -8.68
N ALA A 147 7.64 4.00 -7.94
CA ALA A 147 6.38 4.54 -8.42
C ALA A 147 5.88 5.67 -7.51
N ASP A 148 5.47 6.77 -8.13
CA ASP A 148 4.76 7.89 -7.53
C ASP A 148 3.38 7.97 -8.18
N VAL A 149 2.33 8.04 -7.36
CA VAL A 149 0.93 8.07 -7.81
C VAL A 149 0.24 9.24 -7.15
N LYS A 150 -0.29 10.15 -7.95
CA LYS A 150 -0.97 11.35 -7.44
C LYS A 150 -2.07 11.81 -8.37
N VAL A 151 -3.06 12.49 -7.80
CA VAL A 151 -4.11 13.15 -8.58
C VAL A 151 -3.70 14.59 -8.83
N LYS A 152 -3.64 14.98 -10.10
CA LYS A 152 -3.41 16.37 -10.53
C LYS A 152 -4.75 17.09 -10.70
N SER A 153 -4.72 18.40 -10.48
CA SER A 153 -5.83 19.29 -10.80
C SER A 153 -6.26 19.11 -12.26
N GLY A 154 -7.57 19.03 -12.51
CA GLY A 154 -8.13 18.72 -13.83
C GLY A 154 -8.48 17.25 -14.05
N GLY A 155 -8.53 16.44 -12.99
CA GLY A 155 -9.06 15.07 -13.07
C GLY A 155 -8.11 14.06 -13.72
N VAL A 156 -6.80 14.25 -13.55
CA VAL A 156 -5.78 13.35 -14.12
C VAL A 156 -5.10 12.57 -12.99
N LEU A 157 -5.16 11.25 -13.06
CA LEU A 157 -4.33 10.37 -12.24
C LEU A 157 -2.96 10.27 -12.91
N GLU A 158 -1.97 10.93 -12.32
CA GLU A 158 -0.60 10.88 -12.78
C GLU A 158 0.15 9.78 -12.05
N VAL A 159 0.74 8.90 -12.84
CA VAL A 159 1.63 7.83 -12.40
C VAL A 159 3.01 8.11 -12.98
N THR A 160 3.96 8.45 -12.12
CA THR A 160 5.36 8.65 -12.52
C THR A 160 6.18 7.44 -12.09
N ILE A 161 6.81 6.79 -13.06
CA ILE A 161 7.57 5.56 -12.88
C ILE A 161 9.04 5.83 -13.12
N THR A 162 9.88 5.25 -12.26
CA THR A 162 11.29 5.04 -12.54
C THR A 162 11.48 3.57 -12.90
N GLU A 163 11.74 3.30 -14.18
CA GLU A 163 11.97 1.94 -14.68
C GLU A 163 13.34 1.42 -14.24
N ARG A 164 13.37 0.16 -13.80
CA ARG A 164 14.55 -0.53 -13.30
C ARG A 164 15.48 -0.86 -14.46
N GLN A 165 16.72 -0.36 -14.39
CA GLN A 165 17.73 -0.59 -15.43
C GLN A 165 18.47 -1.92 -15.21
N PRO A 166 18.48 -2.84 -16.19
CA PRO A 166 19.19 -4.10 -16.08
C PRO A 166 20.71 -3.88 -16.17
N ALA A 167 21.46 -4.58 -15.33
CA ALA A 167 22.92 -4.47 -15.22
C ALA A 167 23.64 -5.84 -15.33
N LEU A 168 22.94 -6.94 -15.03
CA LEU A 168 23.50 -8.29 -14.98
C LEU A 168 22.48 -9.30 -15.54
N ILE A 169 22.98 -10.42 -16.03
CA ILE A 169 22.17 -11.62 -16.28
C ILE A 169 22.49 -12.64 -15.19
N TRP A 170 21.49 -13.06 -14.44
CA TRP A 170 21.61 -14.16 -13.47
C TRP A 170 21.10 -15.45 -14.07
N ARG A 171 21.96 -16.47 -14.07
CA ARG A 171 21.64 -17.83 -14.48
C ARG A 171 21.36 -18.69 -13.25
N LYS A 172 20.12 -19.15 -13.14
CA LYS A 172 19.67 -20.10 -12.12
C LYS A 172 19.18 -21.38 -12.80
N GLY A 173 20.06 -22.38 -12.87
CA GLY A 173 19.82 -23.57 -13.70
C GLY A 173 19.71 -23.18 -15.17
N ASP A 174 18.56 -23.47 -15.78
CA ASP A 174 18.26 -23.13 -17.18
C ASP A 174 17.57 -21.77 -17.35
N GLU A 175 17.20 -21.11 -16.25
CA GLU A 175 16.56 -19.80 -16.29
C GLU A 175 17.58 -18.67 -16.34
N LEU A 176 17.27 -17.64 -17.12
CA LEU A 176 18.04 -16.40 -17.20
C LEU A 176 17.14 -15.23 -16.80
N ASP A 177 17.52 -14.54 -15.73
CA ASP A 177 16.84 -13.33 -15.27
C ASP A 177 17.77 -12.12 -15.41
N LEU A 178 17.21 -11.00 -15.82
CA LEU A 178 17.88 -9.72 -15.79
C LEU A 178 17.79 -9.15 -14.38
N LEU A 179 18.94 -8.81 -13.81
CA LEU A 179 19.03 -8.15 -12.51
C LEU A 179 19.55 -6.73 -12.68
N ASP A 180 19.12 -5.84 -11.79
CA ASP A 180 19.70 -4.51 -11.67
C ASP A 180 21.00 -4.51 -10.85
N LYS A 181 21.58 -3.32 -10.68
CA LYS A 181 22.81 -3.13 -9.89
C LYS A 181 22.71 -3.54 -8.41
N THR A 182 21.49 -3.68 -7.89
CA THR A 182 21.21 -4.09 -6.51
C THR A 182 20.90 -5.58 -6.39
N GLY A 183 20.79 -6.31 -7.50
CA GLY A 183 20.44 -7.72 -7.54
C GLY A 183 18.95 -8.00 -7.61
N ARG A 184 18.11 -6.96 -7.77
CA ARG A 184 16.67 -7.15 -7.93
C ARG A 184 16.34 -7.49 -9.37
N ARG A 185 15.38 -8.40 -9.53
CA ARG A 185 14.88 -8.85 -10.83
C ARG A 185 14.23 -7.70 -11.60
N VAL A 186 14.46 -7.66 -12.91
CA VAL A 186 13.88 -6.71 -13.87
C VAL A 186 12.89 -7.47 -14.77
N ALA A 187 13.38 -8.51 -15.45
CA ALA A 187 12.60 -9.32 -16.39
C ALA A 187 13.30 -10.66 -16.63
N LYS A 188 12.57 -11.64 -17.18
CA LYS A 188 13.15 -12.89 -17.68
C LYS A 188 13.69 -12.68 -19.10
N VAL A 189 14.78 -13.35 -19.44
CA VAL A 189 15.32 -13.39 -20.82
C VAL A 189 15.38 -14.84 -21.30
N LEU A 190 15.09 -15.07 -22.58
CA LEU A 190 15.06 -16.42 -23.13
C LEU A 190 16.47 -16.92 -23.43
N THR A 191 17.29 -16.05 -24.03
CA THR A 191 18.66 -16.42 -24.38
C THR A 191 19.65 -15.36 -23.91
N ARG A 192 20.89 -15.78 -23.62
CA ARG A 192 21.99 -14.85 -23.32
C ARG A 192 22.29 -13.92 -24.51
N ALA A 193 21.95 -14.32 -25.73
CA ALA A 193 22.21 -13.54 -26.94
C ALA A 193 21.31 -12.30 -27.05
N ASP A 194 20.18 -12.25 -26.33
CA ASP A 194 19.26 -11.11 -26.35
C ASP A 194 19.84 -9.89 -25.62
N ARG A 195 20.79 -10.12 -24.69
CA ARG A 195 21.47 -9.08 -23.90
C ARG A 195 23.00 -9.34 -23.86
N PRO A 196 23.69 -9.28 -25.01
CA PRO A 196 25.12 -9.59 -25.10
C PRO A 196 25.99 -8.52 -24.44
N ASP A 197 25.44 -7.33 -24.22
CA ASP A 197 26.02 -6.19 -23.51
C ASP A 197 26.15 -6.42 -21.99
N LEU A 198 25.40 -7.37 -21.43
CA LEU A 198 25.36 -7.59 -19.98
C LEU A 198 26.26 -8.76 -19.54
N PRO A 199 27.03 -8.60 -18.45
CA PRO A 199 27.79 -9.68 -17.85
C PRO A 199 26.86 -10.75 -17.24
N VAL A 200 27.31 -12.01 -17.31
CA VAL A 200 26.57 -13.16 -16.77
C VAL A 200 27.14 -13.55 -15.42
N MET A 201 26.27 -13.81 -14.47
CA MET A 201 26.56 -14.37 -13.15
C MET A 201 25.72 -15.63 -12.92
N ALA A 202 26.25 -16.60 -12.19
CA ALA A 202 25.57 -17.83 -11.85
C ALA A 202 25.84 -18.22 -10.39
N GLY A 203 25.07 -19.18 -9.89
CA GLY A 203 25.20 -19.69 -8.53
C GLY A 203 24.15 -19.15 -7.57
N GLU A 204 23.99 -19.87 -6.47
CA GLU A 204 23.05 -19.52 -5.39
C GLU A 204 23.55 -18.29 -4.60
N GLY A 205 22.60 -17.43 -4.21
CA GLY A 205 22.88 -16.16 -3.52
C GLY A 205 23.70 -15.16 -4.33
N ALA A 206 23.79 -15.34 -5.65
CA ALA A 206 24.55 -14.44 -6.51
C ALA A 206 23.85 -13.07 -6.61
N ASP A 207 22.52 -13.06 -6.66
CA ASP A 207 21.65 -11.89 -6.63
C ASP A 207 21.96 -10.96 -5.44
N LEU A 208 22.13 -11.53 -4.24
CA LEU A 208 22.49 -10.79 -3.03
C LEU A 208 23.87 -10.10 -3.12
N ALA A 209 24.73 -10.56 -4.02
CA ALA A 209 26.08 -10.05 -4.23
C ALA A 209 26.27 -9.38 -5.60
N ALA A 210 25.19 -8.93 -6.26
CA ALA A 210 25.24 -8.29 -7.57
C ALA A 210 26.19 -7.08 -7.64
N ALA A 211 26.22 -6.24 -6.60
CA ALA A 211 27.11 -5.08 -6.56
C ALA A 211 28.61 -5.48 -6.54
N GLU A 212 28.95 -6.56 -5.82
CA GLU A 212 30.31 -7.12 -5.80
C GLU A 212 30.67 -7.75 -7.15
N ALA A 213 29.72 -8.46 -7.78
CA ALA A 213 29.90 -9.00 -9.12
C ALA A 213 30.21 -7.89 -10.15
N LEU A 214 29.47 -6.78 -10.13
CA LEU A 214 29.74 -5.62 -10.98
C LEU A 214 31.10 -4.97 -10.69
N ALA A 215 31.53 -4.92 -9.42
CA ALA A 215 32.86 -4.45 -9.08
C ALA A 215 33.95 -5.37 -9.67
N LEU A 216 33.76 -6.68 -9.63
CA LEU A 216 34.67 -7.65 -10.25
C LEU A 216 34.69 -7.54 -11.78
N VAL A 217 33.54 -7.34 -12.42
CA VAL A 217 33.46 -7.10 -13.87
C VAL A 217 34.24 -5.85 -14.25
N ARG A 218 34.09 -4.76 -13.50
CA ARG A 218 34.85 -3.52 -13.72
C ARG A 218 36.35 -3.72 -13.53
N ALA A 219 36.77 -4.41 -12.46
CA ALA A 219 38.19 -4.72 -12.25
C ALA A 219 38.75 -5.65 -13.33
N ALA A 220 37.91 -6.51 -13.92
CA ALA A 220 38.25 -7.39 -15.03
C ALA A 220 38.29 -6.69 -16.40
N GLU A 221 38.16 -5.35 -16.47
CA GLU A 221 38.16 -4.59 -17.73
C GLU A 221 39.21 -5.07 -18.75
N PRO A 222 40.50 -5.28 -18.38
CA PRO A 222 41.55 -5.70 -19.32
C PRO A 222 41.31 -7.07 -19.97
N ILE A 223 40.51 -7.94 -19.34
CA ILE A 223 40.22 -9.30 -19.80
C ILE A 223 38.75 -9.49 -20.19
N THR A 224 37.97 -8.40 -20.28
CA THR A 224 36.54 -8.42 -20.66
C THR A 224 36.26 -9.23 -21.94
N PRO A 225 37.05 -9.13 -23.03
CA PRO A 225 36.79 -9.90 -24.25
C PRO A 225 36.82 -11.41 -24.04
N ARG A 226 37.53 -11.86 -23.00
CA ARG A 226 37.67 -13.27 -22.62
C ARG A 226 36.71 -13.67 -21.50
N LEU A 227 36.08 -12.72 -20.82
CA LEU A 227 35.20 -12.99 -19.68
C LEU A 227 33.86 -13.58 -20.16
N ARG A 228 33.60 -14.83 -19.79
CA ARG A 228 32.29 -15.47 -20.04
C ARG A 228 31.28 -15.16 -18.94
N GLY A 229 31.74 -15.03 -17.69
CA GLY A 229 30.89 -14.70 -16.56
C GLY A 229 31.52 -15.02 -15.21
N LEU A 230 30.73 -14.86 -14.15
CA LEU A 230 31.11 -15.10 -12.76
C LEU A 230 30.24 -16.20 -12.15
N VAL A 231 30.80 -16.99 -11.24
CA VAL A 231 30.05 -18.01 -10.51
C VAL A 231 30.23 -17.79 -9.02
N ARG A 232 29.11 -17.61 -8.31
CA ARG A 232 29.07 -17.56 -6.85
C ARG A 232 29.13 -18.98 -6.31
N MET A 233 30.16 -19.26 -5.52
CA MET A 233 30.41 -20.57 -4.94
C MET A 233 30.13 -20.55 -3.44
N GLY A 234 29.23 -21.43 -2.99
CA GLY A 234 28.85 -21.56 -1.57
C GLY A 234 28.41 -20.24 -0.95
N GLU A 235 27.72 -19.41 -1.74
CA GLU A 235 27.18 -18.09 -1.38
C GLU A 235 28.21 -17.07 -0.85
N ARG A 236 29.52 -17.34 -0.97
CA ARG A 236 30.56 -16.57 -0.28
C ARG A 236 31.71 -16.07 -1.14
N ARG A 237 32.02 -16.75 -2.25
CA ARG A 237 33.20 -16.44 -3.07
C ARG A 237 32.84 -16.46 -4.54
N TRP A 238 33.64 -15.79 -5.35
CA TRP A 238 33.46 -15.73 -6.79
C TRP A 238 34.54 -16.53 -7.49
N ASP A 239 34.14 -17.27 -8.52
CA ASP A 239 35.05 -17.81 -9.52
C ASP A 239 34.75 -17.09 -10.84
N LEU A 240 35.76 -16.52 -11.51
CA LEU A 240 35.61 -15.98 -12.87
C LEU A 240 35.82 -17.10 -13.88
N VAL A 241 35.00 -17.13 -14.92
CA VAL A 241 35.08 -18.10 -16.02
C VAL A 241 35.42 -17.36 -17.31
N LEU A 242 36.48 -17.83 -17.96
CA LEU A 242 36.99 -17.25 -19.21
C LEU A 242 36.68 -18.11 -20.43
N ASP A 243 36.98 -17.57 -21.60
CA ASP A 243 36.76 -18.10 -22.94
C ASP A 243 37.31 -19.50 -23.20
N ARG A 244 38.44 -19.88 -22.60
CA ARG A 244 39.08 -21.20 -22.76
C ARG A 244 38.73 -22.19 -21.63
N ASN A 245 37.58 -22.01 -20.97
CA ASN A 245 37.20 -22.70 -19.73
C ASN A 245 38.22 -22.50 -18.58
N GLN A 246 39.12 -21.52 -18.71
CA GLN A 246 40.04 -21.11 -17.67
C GLN A 246 39.25 -20.48 -16.53
N ARG A 247 39.58 -20.85 -15.29
CA ARG A 247 38.92 -20.36 -14.09
C ARG A 247 39.88 -19.62 -13.17
N ILE A 248 39.44 -18.47 -12.66
CA ILE A 248 40.15 -17.72 -11.62
C ILE A 248 39.34 -17.82 -10.34
N LEU A 249 39.86 -18.52 -9.34
CA LEU A 249 39.16 -18.80 -8.08
C LEU A 249 39.54 -17.71 -7.09
N LEU A 250 38.59 -16.84 -6.75
CA LEU A 250 38.86 -15.70 -5.88
C LEU A 250 38.72 -16.08 -4.40
N PRO A 251 39.45 -15.37 -3.51
CA PRO A 251 39.22 -15.48 -2.07
C PRO A 251 37.84 -14.90 -1.71
N ALA A 252 37.29 -15.36 -0.58
CA ALA A 252 36.04 -14.82 -0.06
C ALA A 252 36.19 -13.38 0.49
N LYS A 253 37.42 -12.97 0.83
CA LYS A 253 37.74 -11.63 1.34
C LYS A 253 38.56 -10.87 0.31
N GLU A 254 38.19 -9.62 0.08
CA GLU A 254 38.83 -8.70 -0.88
C GLU A 254 39.03 -9.33 -2.29
N PRO A 255 37.98 -9.93 -2.91
CA PRO A 255 38.13 -10.60 -4.20
C PRO A 255 38.58 -9.65 -5.32
N VAL A 256 38.11 -8.40 -5.29
CA VAL A 256 38.48 -7.35 -6.25
C VAL A 256 39.99 -7.09 -6.22
N ARG A 257 40.55 -6.86 -5.03
CA ARG A 257 42.00 -6.61 -4.86
C ARG A 257 42.86 -7.82 -5.24
N ALA A 258 42.35 -9.04 -5.02
CA ALA A 258 43.04 -10.24 -5.47
C ALA A 258 43.08 -10.33 -7.00
N LEU A 259 41.97 -10.00 -7.67
CA LEU A 259 41.89 -9.95 -9.13
C LEU A 259 42.80 -8.86 -9.71
N GLU A 260 42.78 -7.64 -9.16
CA GLU A 260 43.66 -6.55 -9.60
C GLU A 260 45.15 -6.92 -9.54
N ARG A 261 45.58 -7.58 -8.45
CA ARG A 261 46.96 -8.07 -8.32
C ARG A 261 47.30 -9.11 -9.39
N LEU A 262 46.40 -10.04 -9.67
CA LEU A 262 46.60 -11.02 -10.74
C LEU A 262 46.73 -10.33 -12.10
N LEU A 263 45.87 -9.36 -12.40
CA LEU A 263 45.91 -8.62 -13.67
C LEU A 263 47.17 -7.77 -13.81
N ALA A 264 47.67 -7.21 -12.70
CA ALA A 264 48.94 -6.49 -12.69
C ALA A 264 50.13 -7.43 -13.00
N LEU A 265 50.11 -8.64 -12.44
CA LEU A 265 51.12 -9.66 -12.71
C LEU A 265 51.02 -10.21 -14.14
N ASP A 266 49.79 -10.45 -14.62
CA ASP A 266 49.51 -10.88 -15.97
C ASP A 266 50.03 -9.88 -17.01
N LYS A 267 49.83 -8.57 -16.75
CA LYS A 267 50.37 -7.51 -17.61
C LYS A 267 51.90 -7.53 -17.73
N ALA A 268 52.60 -8.03 -16.70
CA ALA A 268 54.06 -8.11 -16.69
C ALA A 268 54.60 -9.44 -17.27
N GLU A 269 53.91 -10.55 -17.05
CA GLU A 269 54.43 -11.91 -17.31
C GLU A 269 53.60 -12.73 -18.32
N ASP A 270 52.50 -12.17 -18.82
CA ASP A 270 51.57 -12.78 -19.77
C ASP A 270 51.06 -14.16 -19.28
N LEU A 271 50.59 -14.22 -18.04
CA LEU A 271 50.23 -15.48 -17.38
C LEU A 271 48.95 -16.11 -17.94
N LEU A 272 47.91 -15.32 -18.15
CA LEU A 272 46.58 -15.78 -18.56
C LEU A 272 46.53 -16.21 -20.03
N ASN A 273 47.52 -15.83 -20.84
CA ASN A 273 47.65 -16.29 -22.22
C ASN A 273 48.31 -17.67 -22.31
N ARG A 274 49.13 -18.06 -21.32
CA ARG A 274 49.70 -19.41 -21.22
C ARG A 274 48.63 -20.48 -21.01
N ASP A 275 49.02 -21.73 -21.20
CA ASP A 275 48.18 -22.93 -21.01
C ASP A 275 47.92 -23.23 -19.52
N ILE A 276 47.13 -22.35 -18.89
CA ILE A 276 46.71 -22.44 -17.49
C ILE A 276 45.21 -22.74 -17.46
N PHE A 277 44.80 -23.81 -16.79
CA PHE A 277 43.37 -24.11 -16.59
C PHE A 277 42.78 -23.40 -15.38
N THR A 278 43.57 -23.23 -14.32
CA THR A 278 43.05 -22.71 -13.06
C THR A 278 44.08 -21.84 -12.37
N VAL A 279 43.65 -20.65 -11.97
CA VAL A 279 44.41 -19.75 -11.09
C VAL A 279 43.68 -19.73 -9.76
N ASP A 280 44.26 -20.36 -8.73
CA ASP A 280 43.68 -20.36 -7.39
C ASP A 280 44.30 -19.25 -6.53
N LEU A 281 43.49 -18.23 -6.24
CA LEU A 281 43.84 -17.07 -5.41
C LEU A 281 43.21 -17.14 -4.02
N ARG A 282 42.58 -18.27 -3.64
CA ARG A 282 41.89 -18.40 -2.35
C ARG A 282 42.83 -18.20 -1.17
N ASN A 283 44.09 -18.61 -1.31
CA ASN A 283 45.16 -18.25 -0.39
C ASN A 283 45.97 -17.08 -0.96
N GLN A 284 45.76 -15.88 -0.40
CA GLN A 284 46.41 -14.67 -0.89
C GLN A 284 47.94 -14.67 -0.77
N MET A 285 48.50 -15.48 0.15
CA MET A 285 49.95 -15.58 0.36
C MET A 285 50.60 -16.63 -0.55
N ARG A 286 49.80 -17.54 -1.11
CA ARG A 286 50.29 -18.64 -1.94
C ARG A 286 49.33 -18.88 -3.12
N PRO A 287 49.37 -18.02 -4.15
CA PRO A 287 48.67 -18.28 -5.40
C PRO A 287 49.15 -19.60 -6.01
N THR A 288 48.24 -20.41 -6.54
CA THR A 288 48.61 -21.64 -7.24
C THR A 288 48.08 -21.63 -8.67
N LEU A 289 48.88 -22.16 -9.59
CA LEU A 289 48.55 -22.26 -11.00
C LEU A 289 48.45 -23.74 -11.37
N ARG A 290 47.32 -24.13 -11.95
CA ARG A 290 47.15 -25.45 -12.55
C ARG A 290 47.34 -25.34 -14.06
N LEU A 291 48.46 -25.88 -14.53
CA LEU A 291 48.80 -25.94 -15.95
C LEU A 291 47.97 -27.00 -16.68
N ALA A 292 47.87 -26.86 -18.00
CA ALA A 292 47.35 -27.91 -18.87
C ALA A 292 48.20 -29.19 -18.78
N PRO A 293 47.60 -30.39 -18.96
CA PRO A 293 48.34 -31.66 -18.91
C PRO A 293 49.57 -31.65 -19.82
N HIS A 294 49.47 -31.06 -21.02
CA HIS A 294 50.60 -30.98 -21.93
C HIS A 294 51.72 -30.10 -21.39
N SER A 295 51.42 -28.87 -20.96
CA SER A 295 52.42 -27.93 -20.43
C SER A 295 53.02 -28.41 -19.10
N LEU A 296 52.25 -29.16 -18.30
CA LEU A 296 52.75 -29.81 -17.11
C LEU A 296 53.78 -30.92 -17.44
N ARG A 297 53.55 -31.71 -18.50
CA ARG A 297 54.52 -32.69 -18.99
C ARG A 297 55.79 -32.02 -19.48
N GLU A 298 55.67 -30.95 -20.26
CA GLU A 298 56.83 -30.17 -20.74
C GLU A 298 57.64 -29.56 -19.58
N LEU A 299 56.97 -28.99 -18.58
CA LEU A 299 57.64 -28.47 -17.38
C LEU A 299 58.35 -29.59 -16.59
N ARG A 300 57.74 -30.78 -16.46
CA ARG A 300 58.35 -31.92 -15.79
C ARG A 300 59.56 -32.45 -16.56
N ARG A 301 59.47 -32.56 -17.89
CA ARG A 301 60.58 -32.88 -18.78
C ARG A 301 61.73 -31.89 -18.61
N ALA A 302 61.44 -30.59 -18.65
CA ALA A 302 62.43 -29.53 -18.44
C ALA A 302 63.10 -29.58 -17.05
N LYS A 303 62.42 -30.15 -16.04
CA LYS A 303 62.94 -30.37 -14.68
C LYS A 303 63.62 -31.72 -14.50
N GLY A 304 63.76 -32.53 -15.55
CA GLY A 304 64.36 -33.86 -15.49
C GLY A 304 63.53 -34.89 -14.70
N ILE A 305 62.22 -34.64 -14.53
CA ILE A 305 61.30 -35.57 -13.88
C ILE A 305 60.69 -36.45 -14.99
N GLU A 306 61.17 -37.68 -15.14
CA GLU A 306 60.58 -38.67 -16.06
C GLU A 306 59.16 -39.03 -15.58
N THR A 307 58.15 -38.68 -16.37
CA THR A 307 56.81 -39.22 -16.16
C THR A 307 56.73 -40.59 -16.82
N ALA A 308 56.74 -41.65 -16.02
CA ALA A 308 56.28 -42.96 -16.46
C ALA A 308 54.85 -42.81 -17.00
N GLU A 309 54.67 -43.19 -18.26
CA GLU A 309 53.39 -43.16 -18.96
C GLU A 309 52.41 -44.08 -18.23
N SER A 310 51.26 -43.53 -17.84
CA SER A 310 50.06 -44.32 -17.61
C SER A 310 49.03 -43.78 -18.57
N ASP A 311 49.04 -44.34 -19.78
CA ASP A 311 47.94 -44.23 -20.73
C ASP A 311 46.75 -45.03 -20.19
N LEU A 312 45.84 -44.33 -19.51
CA LEU A 312 44.46 -44.76 -19.24
C LEU A 312 43.53 -43.56 -19.34
#